data_AF-A0A9E8MZV1-F1
#
_entry.id   AF-A0A9E8MZV1-F1
#
_cell.length_a   1.000
_cell.length_b   1.000
_cell.length_c   1.000
_cell.angle_alpha   90.00
_cell.angle_beta   90.00
_cell.angle_gamma   90.00
#
_symmetry.space_group_name_H-M   'P 1'
#
loop_
_entity.id
_entity.type
_entity.pdbx_description
1 polymer ?
#
loop_
_entity_poly.entity_id
_entity_poly.type
_entity_poly.pdbx_seq_one_letter_code
_entity_poly.pdbx_strand_id
1 'polypeptide(L)' 'MKRRNIDRCRNLRKQQTEAEKKLWSIVRNRQIGGIKFRRQFSIGRYIVDFYCPAYLVGIEADGDQHCEDKVSKSDEIRTK' A
#
# COMPACT_ATOMS: atom_id res chain seq x y z
N MET A 1 -14.97 -9.06 -2.80
CA MET A 1 -13.60 -9.49 -2.45
C MET A 1 -13.46 -9.56 -0.93
N LYS A 2 -13.31 -10.76 -0.34
CA LYS A 2 -13.14 -10.92 1.12
C LYS A 2 -11.80 -10.29 1.55
N ARG A 3 -11.84 -9.36 2.50
CA ARG A 3 -10.62 -8.77 3.10
C ARG A 3 -10.00 -9.81 4.03
N ARG A 4 -8.83 -10.33 3.66
CA ARG A 4 -7.98 -11.12 4.56
C ARG A 4 -6.99 -10.16 5.25
N ASN A 5 -6.31 -10.61 6.30
CA ASN A 5 -5.21 -9.85 6.94
C ASN A 5 -5.59 -8.49 7.56
N ILE A 6 -6.83 -8.31 8.02
CA ILE A 6 -7.29 -7.02 8.59
C ILE A 6 -6.43 -6.57 9.76
N ASP A 7 -6.03 -7.49 10.65
CA ASP A 7 -5.21 -7.17 11.82
C ASP A 7 -3.78 -6.82 11.42
N ARG A 8 -3.21 -7.52 10.43
CA ARG A 8 -1.90 -7.13 9.86
C ARG A 8 -1.95 -5.74 9.24
N CYS A 9 -3.00 -5.41 8.47
CA CYS A 9 -3.17 -4.05 7.94
C CYS A 9 -3.30 -3.00 9.05
N ARG A 10 -3.96 -3.30 10.17
CA ARG A 10 -4.06 -2.39 11.32
C ARG A 10 -2.72 -2.19 12.00
N ASN A 11 -1.92 -3.25 12.14
CA ASN A 11 -0.58 -3.18 12.72
C ASN A 11 0.38 -2.37 11.84
N LEU A 12 0.39 -2.62 10.52
CA LEU A 12 1.21 -1.86 9.58
C LEU A 12 0.85 -0.36 9.58
N ARG A 13 -0.43 -0.02 9.74
CA ARG A 13 -0.86 1.39 9.90
C ARG A 13 -0.30 2.09 11.15
N LYS A 14 0.11 1.33 12.16
CA LYS A 14 0.77 1.86 13.37
C LYS A 14 2.29 1.88 13.22
N GLN A 15 2.84 1.00 12.40
CA GLN A 15 4.28 0.75 12.24
C GLN A 15 4.81 1.24 10.88
N GLN A 16 4.24 2.34 10.36
CA GLN A 16 4.67 2.89 9.07
C GLN A 16 6.09 3.45 9.16
N THR A 17 6.88 3.23 8.10
CA THR A 17 8.17 3.89 7.93
C THR A 17 8.02 5.42 7.81
N GLU A 18 9.10 6.17 7.99
CA GLU A 18 9.06 7.63 7.79
C GLU A 18 8.72 7.99 6.33
N ALA A 19 9.21 7.20 5.38
CA ALA A 19 8.87 7.34 3.96
C ALA A 19 7.37 7.15 3.72
N GLU A 20 6.78 6.10 4.27
CA GLU A 20 5.33 5.87 4.20
C GLU A 20 4.53 6.98 4.88
N LYS A 21 4.95 7.47 6.05
CA LYS A 21 4.26 8.56 6.76
C LYS A 21 4.24 9.83 5.90
N LYS A 22 5.39 10.17 5.28
CA LYS A 22 5.51 11.31 4.37
C LYS A 22 4.66 11.11 3.11
N LEU A 23 4.68 9.92 2.52
CA LEU A 23 3.82 9.65 1.36
C LEU A 23 2.34 9.72 1.73
N TRP A 24 1.95 9.22 2.91
CA TRP A 24 0.57 9.29 3.38
C TRP A 24 0.10 10.73 3.57
N SER A 25 0.95 11.64 4.04
CA SER A 25 0.58 13.06 4.20
C SER A 25 0.32 13.76 2.87
N ILE A 26 0.84 13.22 1.75
CA ILE A 26 0.65 13.74 0.40
C ILE A 26 -0.61 13.16 -0.26
N VAL A 27 -0.85 11.86 -0.13
CA VAL A 27 -1.93 11.16 -0.87
C VAL A 27 -3.27 11.08 -0.12
N ARG A 28 -3.30 11.38 1.18
CA ARG A 28 -4.52 11.28 2.00
C ARG A 28 -5.56 12.32 1.62
N ASN A 29 -6.77 12.14 2.14
CA ASN A 29 -7.84 13.15 2.07
C ASN A 29 -8.15 13.70 0.67
N ARG A 30 -7.86 12.92 -0.39
CA ARG A 30 -8.06 13.34 -1.79
C ARG A 30 -7.22 14.56 -2.21
N GLN A 31 -6.07 14.78 -1.56
CA GLN A 31 -5.20 15.92 -1.82
C GLN A 31 -4.59 15.93 -3.24
N ILE A 32 -4.42 14.76 -3.86
CA ILE A 32 -3.94 14.65 -5.24
C ILE A 32 -5.13 14.45 -6.17
N GLY A 33 -5.48 15.48 -6.95
CA GLY A 33 -6.47 15.39 -8.03
C GLY A 33 -7.86 14.89 -7.60
N GLY A 34 -8.25 15.04 -6.33
CA GLY A 34 -9.51 14.48 -5.83
C GLY A 34 -9.51 12.95 -5.63
N ILE A 35 -8.36 12.29 -5.85
CA ILE A 35 -8.24 10.84 -5.90
C ILE A 35 -8.16 10.24 -4.49
N LYS A 36 -9.00 9.25 -4.21
CA LYS A 36 -9.02 8.57 -2.91
C LYS A 36 -8.02 7.42 -2.87
N PHE A 37 -6.95 7.59 -2.11
CA PHE A 37 -6.05 6.51 -1.71
C PHE A 37 -6.46 5.88 -0.39
N ARG A 38 -6.20 4.58 -0.26
CA ARG A 38 -6.34 3.79 0.96
C ARG A 38 -4.96 3.31 1.38
N ARG A 39 -4.59 3.47 2.65
CA ARG A 39 -3.32 2.95 3.17
C ARG A 39 -3.41 1.52 3.72
N GLN A 40 -2.35 0.75 3.53
CA GLN A 40 -2.18 -0.64 3.97
C GLN A 40 -3.40 -1.47 3.57
N PHE A 41 -3.57 -1.63 2.26
CA PHE A 41 -4.74 -2.25 1.64
C PHE A 41 -4.46 -3.70 1.26
N SER A 42 -5.26 -4.62 1.78
CA SER A 42 -5.12 -6.04 1.45
C SER A 42 -5.69 -6.37 0.07
N ILE A 43 -4.85 -7.01 -0.76
CA ILE A 43 -5.20 -7.58 -2.07
C ILE A 43 -4.88 -9.08 -2.02
N GLY A 44 -5.91 -9.90 -1.82
CA GLY A 44 -5.74 -11.34 -1.68
C GLY A 44 -4.87 -11.69 -0.47
N ARG A 45 -3.65 -12.18 -0.73
CA ARG A 45 -2.66 -12.53 0.30
C ARG A 45 -1.68 -11.39 0.62
N TYR A 46 -1.64 -10.36 -0.22
CA TYR A 46 -0.69 -9.25 -0.14
C TYR A 46 -1.31 -8.04 0.55
N ILE A 47 -0.45 -7.13 1.03
CA ILE A 47 -0.83 -5.82 1.54
C ILE A 47 0.04 -4.80 0.82
N VAL A 48 -0.61 -3.86 0.13
CA VAL A 48 0.05 -2.75 -0.57
C VAL A 48 -0.02 -1.50 0.30
N ASP A 49 1.05 -0.71 0.35
CA ASP A 49 1.14 0.47 1.21
C ASP A 49 0.07 1.51 0.91
N PHE A 50 -0.16 1.82 -0.37
CA PHE A 50 -1.23 2.69 -0.81
C PHE A 50 -1.93 2.14 -2.04
N TYR A 51 -3.26 2.18 -2.05
CA TYR A 51 -4.06 1.68 -3.16
C TYR A 51 -5.19 2.63 -3.52
N CYS A 52 -5.36 2.91 -4.80
CA CYS A 52 -6.50 3.61 -5.37
C CYS A 52 -7.42 2.64 -6.10
N PRO A 53 -8.60 2.29 -5.52
CA PRO A 53 -9.54 1.39 -6.19
C PRO A 53 -10.15 1.95 -7.47
N ALA A 54 -10.22 3.28 -7.62
CA ALA A 54 -10.83 3.92 -8.78
C ALA A 54 -10.00 3.74 -10.07
N TYR A 55 -8.68 3.68 -9.92
CA TYR A 55 -7.73 3.54 -11.04
C TYR A 55 -6.96 2.21 -11.01
N LEU A 56 -7.25 1.34 -10.03
CA LEU A 56 -6.53 0.08 -9.81
C LEU A 56 -5.00 0.25 -9.65
N VAL A 57 -4.58 1.38 -9.08
CA VAL A 57 -3.16 1.72 -8.90
C VAL A 57 -2.72 1.43 -7.47
N GLY A 58 -1.62 0.68 -7.34
CA GLY A 58 -0.85 0.51 -6.10
C GLY A 58 0.40 1.40 -6.10
N ILE A 59 0.77 1.90 -4.92
CA ILE A 59 2.04 2.59 -4.67
C ILE A 59 2.69 1.91 -3.46
N GLU A 60 3.93 1.49 -3.62
CA GLU A 60 4.77 0.91 -2.57
C GLU A 60 5.92 1.89 -2.31
N ALA A 61 6.14 2.22 -1.03
CA ALA A 61 7.24 3.09 -0.66
C ALA A 61 8.47 2.22 -0.46
N ASP A 62 9.36 2.18 -1.44
CA ASP A 62 10.59 1.41 -1.35
C ASP A 62 11.46 1.97 -0.22
N GLY A 63 11.57 1.21 0.86
CA GLY A 63 12.46 1.50 1.98
C GLY A 63 13.43 0.35 2.18
N ASP A 64 14.63 0.64 2.70
CA ASP A 64 15.68 -0.34 3.02
C ASP A 64 15.22 -1.49 3.95
N GLN A 65 14.01 -1.42 4.50
CA GLN A 65 13.37 -2.45 5.33
C GLN A 65 12.71 -3.59 4.52
N HIS A 66 12.73 -3.56 3.18
CA HIS A 66 12.23 -4.66 2.35
C HIS A 66 13.11 -5.94 2.38
N CYS A 67 14.25 -5.93 3.07
CA CYS A 67 15.17 -7.07 3.09
C CYS A 67 14.74 -8.25 3.99
N GLU A 68 13.88 -8.07 4.99
CA GLU A 68 13.58 -9.16 5.95
C GLU A 68 12.27 -9.92 5.71
N ASP A 69 11.30 -9.36 4.99
CA ASP A 69 10.03 -10.02 4.71
C ASP A 69 9.88 -10.32 3.22
N LYS A 70 10.47 -11.45 2.80
CA LYS A 70 10.26 -12.18 1.54
C LYS A 70 9.10 -11.65 0.67
N VAL A 71 9.33 -10.57 -0.07
CA VAL A 71 8.55 -10.28 -1.26
C VAL A 71 9.04 -11.27 -2.28
N SER A 72 8.28 -12.37 -2.42
CA SER A 72 8.41 -13.23 -3.59
C SER A 72 8.30 -12.31 -4.80
N LYS A 73 9.43 -12.10 -5.50
CA LYS A 73 9.53 -11.45 -6.80
C LYS A 73 8.39 -11.93 -7.70
N SER A 74 7.32 -11.15 -7.80
CA SER A 74 6.17 -11.28 -8.72
C SER A 74 5.27 -10.09 -8.34
N ASP A 75 5.19 -9.01 -9.09
CA ASP A 75 4.86 -8.98 -10.49
C ASP A 75 5.56 -7.81 -11.18
N GLU A 76 6.28 -8.14 -12.25
CA GLU A 76 6.43 -7.22 -13.37
C GLU A 76 5.05 -6.70 -13.75
N ILE A 77 4.91 -5.38 -13.73
CA ILE A 77 3.91 -4.56 -14.42
C ILE A 77 2.99 -5.41 -15.33
N ARG A 78 1.84 -5.86 -14.81
CA ARG A 78 0.74 -6.36 -15.66
C ARG A 78 -0.14 -5.18 -16.06
N THR A 79 0.40 -4.33 -16.92
CA THR A 79 -0.39 -3.42 -17.74
C THR A 79 -0.95 -4.22 -18.90
N LYS A 80 -2.27 -4.30 -19.01
CA LYS A 80 -2.96 -4.58 -20.28
C LYS A 80 -3.88 -3.41 -20.58
#